data_AF-A0A1W0WTR7-F1
#
_entry.id   AF-A0A1W0WTR7-F1
#
_cell.length_a   1.000
_cell.length_b   1.000
_cell.length_c   1.000
_cell.angle_alpha   90.00
_cell.angle_beta   90.00
_cell.angle_gamma   90.00
#
_symmetry.space_group_name_H-M   'P 1'
#
loop_
_entity.id
_entity.type
_entity.pdbx_description
1 polymer ?
#
loop_
_entity_poly.entity_id
_entity_poly.type
_entity_poly.pdbx_seq_one_letter_code
_entity_poly.pdbx_strand_id
1 'polypeptide(L)'
;MQYLVLFALVGAATCQFSGRAIDTSKTAGKFFWDLQKLPLTAAEVSILLSSRDAGYPKLNSIPQTSFSCASKIGPGFYADIDAASQCQVFHRCDLNGDKTSYLCVNSTVFNQLSLVCDSWYQVDCGKSIDYENFANSRLYTNQPLFDTPPADYVAPSQLVLLQNQGVVAQVAKIPARH
;
A
#
# COMPACT_ATOMS: atom_id res chain seq x y z
N MET A 1 -65.45 24.89 -28.24
CA MET A 1 -64.13 25.13 -27.64
C MET A 1 -63.67 23.84 -26.99
N GLN A 2 -62.79 23.11 -27.69
CA GLN A 2 -62.27 21.80 -27.28
C GLN A 2 -60.90 22.03 -26.64
N TYR A 3 -60.77 21.88 -25.32
CA TYR A 3 -59.48 21.97 -24.64
C TYR A 3 -58.73 20.65 -24.78
N LEU A 4 -57.67 20.64 -25.60
CA LEU A 4 -56.69 19.58 -25.67
C LEU A 4 -55.85 19.57 -24.39
N VAL A 5 -55.95 18.50 -23.60
CA VAL A 5 -55.06 18.23 -22.46
C VAL A 5 -53.76 17.66 -23.03
N LEU A 6 -52.69 18.46 -23.01
CA LEU A 6 -51.33 17.98 -23.30
C LEU A 6 -50.83 17.19 -22.08
N PHE A 7 -50.73 15.86 -22.23
CA PHE A 7 -49.98 15.04 -21.28
C PHE A 7 -48.47 15.31 -21.49
N ALA A 8 -47.85 16.01 -20.55
CA ALA A 8 -46.40 16.11 -20.47
C ALA A 8 -45.84 14.73 -20.07
N LEU A 9 -45.22 14.05 -21.02
CA LEU A 9 -44.40 12.87 -20.75
C LEU A 9 -43.18 13.29 -19.95
N VAL A 10 -43.25 13.11 -18.63
CA VAL A 10 -42.06 13.14 -17.78
C VAL A 10 -41.27 11.87 -18.11
N GLY A 11 -40.34 11.99 -19.06
CA GLY A 11 -39.37 10.95 -19.36
C GLY A 11 -38.56 10.65 -18.11
N ALA A 12 -38.66 9.43 -17.60
CA ALA A 12 -37.71 8.91 -16.63
C ALA A 12 -36.33 8.87 -17.32
N ALA A 13 -35.50 9.87 -17.06
CA ALA A 13 -34.09 9.81 -17.41
C ALA A 13 -33.45 8.74 -16.52
N THR A 14 -33.44 7.49 -16.98
CA THR A 14 -32.52 6.50 -16.45
C THR A 14 -31.12 7.02 -16.78
N CYS A 15 -30.37 7.49 -15.77
CA CYS A 15 -28.93 7.61 -15.90
C CYS A 15 -28.39 6.21 -16.18
N GLN A 16 -28.21 5.89 -17.47
CA GLN A 16 -27.38 4.77 -17.87
C GLN A 16 -25.97 5.10 -17.39
N PHE A 17 -25.55 4.50 -16.28
CA PHE A 17 -24.15 4.46 -15.91
C PHE A 17 -23.47 3.64 -17.01
N SER A 18 -23.00 4.33 -18.05
CA SER A 18 -22.14 3.74 -19.06
C SER A 18 -20.91 3.27 -18.31
N GLY A 19 -20.86 1.96 -18.02
CA GLY A 19 -19.77 1.32 -17.33
C GLY A 19 -18.50 1.48 -18.15
N ARG A 20 -17.82 2.61 -17.97
CA ARG A 20 -16.49 2.84 -18.53
C ARG A 20 -15.56 1.96 -17.73
N ALA A 21 -15.00 0.94 -18.38
CA ALA A 21 -13.97 0.11 -17.77
C ALA A 21 -12.83 1.01 -17.28
N ILE A 22 -12.43 0.84 -16.03
CA ILE A 22 -11.29 1.55 -15.45
C ILE A 22 -10.03 0.93 -16.06
N ASP A 23 -9.37 1.64 -16.96
CA ASP A 23 -8.10 1.24 -17.55
C ASP A 23 -6.93 1.72 -16.67
N THR A 24 -6.39 0.82 -15.85
CA THR A 24 -5.26 1.11 -14.95
C THR A 24 -3.89 0.83 -15.58
N SER A 25 -3.84 0.38 -16.84
CA SER A 25 -2.60 -0.09 -17.47
C SER A 25 -1.50 0.97 -17.53
N LYS A 26 -1.86 2.25 -17.57
CA LYS A 26 -0.92 3.38 -17.66
C LYS A 26 -0.40 3.86 -16.30
N THR A 27 -1.10 3.56 -15.22
CA THR A 27 -0.79 4.06 -13.87
C THR A 27 -0.30 2.97 -12.92
N ALA A 28 -0.56 1.70 -13.22
CA ALA A 28 -0.16 0.56 -12.40
C ALA A 28 1.36 0.56 -12.10
N GLY A 29 1.70 0.44 -10.82
CA GLY A 29 3.07 0.32 -10.32
C GLY A 29 3.89 1.61 -10.40
N LYS A 30 3.27 2.76 -10.67
CA LYS A 30 3.98 4.04 -10.79
C LYS A 30 3.94 4.86 -9.52
N PHE A 31 2.87 4.74 -8.74
CA PHE A 31 2.64 5.58 -7.57
C PHE A 31 2.89 4.80 -6.29
N PHE A 32 3.22 5.54 -5.23
CA PHE A 32 3.34 4.99 -3.87
C PHE A 32 2.18 4.05 -3.52
N TRP A 33 0.94 4.46 -3.84
CA TRP A 33 -0.29 3.74 -3.52
C TRP A 33 -0.46 2.41 -4.28
N ASP A 34 0.28 2.21 -5.38
CA ASP A 34 0.32 0.94 -6.12
C ASP A 34 1.32 -0.05 -5.53
N LEU A 35 2.37 0.48 -4.91
CA LEU A 35 3.52 -0.30 -4.43
C LEU A 35 3.33 -0.76 -2.98
N GLN A 36 2.57 -0.02 -2.19
CA GLN A 36 2.25 -0.39 -0.82
C GLN A 36 1.44 -1.70 -0.77
N LYS A 37 1.61 -2.46 0.31
CA LYS A 37 0.77 -3.62 0.59
C LYS A 37 -0.68 -3.19 0.77
N LEU A 38 -1.61 -3.99 0.28
CA LEU A 38 -3.04 -3.74 0.47
C LEU A 38 -3.38 -3.71 1.97
N PRO A 39 -4.21 -2.75 2.40
CA PRO A 39 -4.61 -2.66 3.80
C PRO A 39 -5.46 -3.88 4.19
N LEU A 40 -5.15 -4.47 5.35
CA LEU A 40 -5.97 -5.50 5.95
C LEU A 40 -7.18 -4.88 6.66
N THR A 41 -8.30 -5.59 6.64
CA THR A 41 -9.46 -5.29 7.47
C THR A 41 -9.19 -5.59 8.94
N ALA A 42 -9.96 -5.00 9.85
CA ALA A 42 -9.84 -5.27 11.28
C ALA A 42 -10.03 -6.76 11.61
N ALA A 43 -10.92 -7.46 10.90
CA ALA A 43 -11.15 -8.89 11.07
C ALA A 43 -9.91 -9.71 10.64
N GLU A 44 -9.31 -9.39 9.49
CA GLU A 44 -8.09 -10.05 9.02
C GLU A 44 -6.92 -9.81 9.97
N VAL A 45 -6.75 -8.58 10.47
CA VAL A 45 -5.73 -8.26 11.48
C VAL A 45 -5.96 -9.07 12.74
N SER A 46 -7.21 -9.19 13.22
CA SER A 46 -7.51 -10.01 14.40
C SER A 46 -7.15 -11.48 14.20
N ILE A 47 -7.46 -12.05 13.04
CA ILE A 47 -7.11 -13.44 12.70
C ILE A 47 -5.59 -13.58 12.66
N LEU A 48 -4.89 -12.67 12.00
CA LEU A 48 -3.44 -12.69 11.88
C LEU A 48 -2.76 -12.62 13.26
N LEU A 49 -3.16 -11.68 14.11
CA LEU A 49 -2.60 -11.52 15.46
C LEU A 49 -2.91 -12.71 16.38
N SER A 50 -3.98 -13.46 16.11
CA SER A 50 -4.30 -14.70 16.84
C SER A 50 -3.58 -15.94 16.31
N SER A 51 -2.93 -15.85 15.13
CA SER A 51 -2.22 -16.97 14.52
C SER A 51 -0.93 -17.29 15.27
N ARG A 52 -0.68 -18.58 15.51
CA ARG A 52 0.59 -19.06 16.11
C ARG A 52 1.79 -18.82 15.19
N ASP A 53 1.58 -18.86 13.87
CA ASP A 53 2.63 -18.74 12.86
C ASP A 53 2.89 -17.28 12.45
N ALA A 54 2.05 -16.35 12.91
CA ALA A 54 2.28 -14.92 12.73
C ALA A 54 3.44 -14.47 13.63
N GLY A 55 4.54 -14.08 13.00
CA GLY A 55 5.77 -13.71 13.69
C GLY A 55 6.49 -12.55 13.02
N TYR A 56 7.18 -11.80 13.86
CA TYR A 56 8.11 -10.74 13.47
C TYR A 56 9.29 -10.75 14.46
N PRO A 57 10.46 -10.23 14.07
CA PRO A 57 11.63 -10.12 14.95
C PRO A 57 11.33 -9.28 16.21
N LYS A 58 11.76 -9.74 17.39
CA LYS A 58 11.61 -9.01 18.67
C LYS A 58 12.98 -8.74 19.28
N LEU A 59 13.81 -8.06 18.52
CA LEU A 59 15.18 -7.72 18.91
C LEU A 59 15.16 -6.66 20.01
N ASN A 60 16.05 -6.81 20.99
CA ASN A 60 16.29 -5.82 22.04
C ASN A 60 17.58 -5.01 21.80
N SER A 61 18.34 -5.38 20.77
CA SER A 61 19.60 -4.76 20.38
C SER A 61 19.82 -4.98 18.88
N ILE A 62 20.61 -4.12 18.25
CA ILE A 62 20.94 -4.23 16.83
C ILE A 62 21.94 -5.40 16.62
N PRO A 63 21.57 -6.49 15.93
CA PRO A 63 22.48 -7.59 15.61
C PRO A 63 23.57 -7.15 14.63
N GLN A 64 24.64 -7.93 14.56
CA GLN A 64 25.62 -7.82 13.48
C GLN A 64 25.05 -8.48 12.23
N THR A 65 25.07 -7.75 11.11
CA THR A 65 24.60 -8.21 9.80
C THR A 65 25.62 -7.87 8.73
N SER A 66 25.40 -8.38 7.52
CA SER A 66 26.27 -8.11 6.36
C SER A 66 26.05 -6.72 5.74
N PHE A 67 25.19 -5.87 6.31
CA PHE A 67 24.84 -4.58 5.74
C PHE A 67 26.03 -3.61 5.67
N SER A 68 26.23 -3.02 4.48
CA SER A 68 27.22 -1.98 4.22
C SER A 68 26.64 -0.85 3.37
N CYS A 69 26.93 0.41 3.70
CA CYS A 69 26.56 1.56 2.86
C CYS A 69 27.30 1.54 1.51
N ALA A 70 28.46 0.89 1.43
CA ALA A 70 29.21 0.77 0.18
C ALA A 70 28.53 -0.14 -0.85
N SER A 71 27.57 -0.99 -0.45
CA SER A 71 26.77 -1.80 -1.38
C SER A 71 25.50 -1.10 -1.85
N LYS A 72 25.27 0.14 -1.43
CA LYS A 72 24.09 0.93 -1.78
C LYS A 72 24.42 1.98 -2.84
N ILE A 73 23.41 2.37 -3.60
CA ILE A 73 23.57 3.29 -4.74
C ILE A 73 23.91 4.72 -4.29
N GLY A 74 23.50 5.13 -3.09
CA GLY A 74 23.74 6.48 -2.61
C GLY A 74 23.33 6.70 -1.15
N PRO A 75 23.21 7.97 -0.74
CA PRO A 75 22.70 8.31 0.59
C PRO A 75 21.21 7.96 0.70
N GLY A 76 20.77 7.58 1.90
CA GLY A 76 19.37 7.22 2.14
C GLY A 76 19.15 6.38 3.37
N PHE A 77 17.94 5.84 3.50
CA PHE A 77 17.58 4.88 4.52
C PHE A 77 17.32 3.52 3.89
N TYR A 78 17.80 2.47 4.53
CA TYR A 78 17.82 1.13 4.00
C TYR A 78 17.34 0.12 5.02
N ALA A 79 16.29 -0.63 4.69
CA ALA A 79 15.85 -1.78 5.47
C ALA A 79 16.96 -2.83 5.51
N ASP A 80 17.26 -3.36 6.69
CA ASP A 80 18.16 -4.51 6.81
C ASP A 80 17.36 -5.80 6.67
N ILE A 81 17.40 -6.39 5.48
CA ILE A 81 16.67 -7.62 5.13
C ILE A 81 17.37 -8.90 5.62
N ASP A 82 18.53 -8.79 6.27
CA ASP A 82 19.26 -9.94 6.80
C ASP A 82 18.35 -10.77 7.73
N ALA A 83 18.52 -12.09 7.73
CA ALA A 83 17.70 -13.00 8.54
C ALA A 83 17.76 -12.70 10.04
N ALA A 84 18.85 -12.12 10.53
CA ALA A 84 18.97 -11.68 11.93
C ALA A 84 18.17 -10.40 12.24
N SER A 85 17.95 -9.53 11.25
CA SER A 85 17.21 -8.27 11.39
C SER A 85 15.74 -8.41 11.03
N GLN A 86 15.44 -9.08 9.92
CA GLN A 86 14.11 -9.19 9.29
C GLN A 86 13.40 -7.82 9.20
N CYS A 87 14.14 -6.80 8.74
CA CYS A 87 13.72 -5.40 8.63
C CYS A 87 13.38 -4.69 9.96
N GLN A 88 13.56 -5.30 11.13
CA GLN A 88 13.40 -4.54 12.38
C GLN A 88 14.52 -3.51 12.54
N VAL A 89 15.70 -3.79 12.01
CA VAL A 89 16.79 -2.83 11.89
C VAL A 89 16.71 -2.14 10.52
N PHE A 90 17.04 -0.86 10.53
CA PHE A 90 17.35 -0.13 9.31
C PHE A 90 18.60 0.72 9.51
N HIS A 91 19.20 1.13 8.41
CA HIS A 91 20.43 1.91 8.39
C HIS A 91 20.24 3.17 7.59
N ARG A 92 20.76 4.28 8.10
CA ARG A 92 20.97 5.51 7.32
C ARG A 92 22.40 5.51 6.80
N CYS A 93 22.55 5.68 5.49
CA CYS A 93 23.81 6.00 4.83
C CYS A 93 23.80 7.49 4.51
N ASP A 94 24.80 8.22 4.99
CA ASP A 94 24.95 9.63 4.66
C ASP A 94 25.76 9.85 3.37
N LEU A 95 26.03 11.13 3.05
CA LEU A 95 26.75 11.52 1.84
C LEU A 95 28.21 11.05 1.81
N ASN A 96 28.81 10.78 2.97
CA ASN A 96 30.18 10.26 3.08
C ASN A 96 30.22 8.73 3.05
N GLY A 97 29.05 8.08 3.07
CA GLY A 97 28.91 6.63 3.21
C GLY A 97 28.97 6.15 4.65
N ASP A 98 28.90 7.06 5.63
CA ASP A 98 28.89 6.68 7.04
C ASP A 98 27.54 6.03 7.40
N LYS A 99 27.63 4.91 8.13
CA LYS A 99 26.49 4.12 8.54
C LYS A 99 26.02 4.51 9.93
N THR A 100 24.74 4.87 10.07
CA THR A 100 24.05 4.93 11.37
C THR A 100 22.93 3.89 11.40
N SER A 101 22.84 3.09 12.47
CA SER A 101 21.87 2.00 12.59
C SER A 101 20.79 2.32 13.61
N TYR A 102 19.57 1.86 13.34
CA TYR A 102 18.39 2.10 14.17
C TYR A 102 17.57 0.81 14.31
N LEU A 103 16.91 0.66 15.46
CA LEU A 103 16.03 -0.46 15.76
C LEU A 103 14.60 0.05 15.89
N CYS A 104 13.68 -0.52 15.10
CA CYS A 104 12.25 -0.30 15.24
C CYS A 104 11.72 -0.92 16.54
N VAL A 105 10.66 -0.33 17.09
CA VAL A 105 10.02 -0.86 18.31
C VAL A 105 9.38 -2.22 18.05
N ASN A 106 9.18 -3.00 19.12
CA ASN A 106 8.48 -4.28 19.02
C ASN A 106 7.11 -4.10 18.34
N SER A 107 6.77 -5.05 17.48
CA SER A 107 5.60 -5.11 16.59
C SER A 107 5.71 -4.26 15.34
N THR A 108 6.87 -3.66 15.07
CA THR A 108 7.12 -2.90 13.85
C THR A 108 8.41 -3.30 13.16
N VAL A 109 8.46 -3.11 11.85
CA VAL A 109 9.65 -3.25 11.02
C VAL A 109 9.72 -2.06 10.05
N PHE A 110 10.89 -1.75 9.55
CA PHE A 110 11.10 -0.61 8.67
C PHE A 110 10.44 -0.85 7.30
N ASN A 111 9.54 0.03 6.93
CA ASN A 111 8.92 0.05 5.62
C ASN A 111 9.78 0.89 4.68
N GLN A 112 10.50 0.23 3.78
CA GLN A 112 11.40 0.90 2.84
C GLN A 112 10.69 1.89 1.91
N LEU A 113 9.42 1.66 1.59
CA LEU A 113 8.66 2.50 0.67
C LEU A 113 8.27 3.83 1.33
N SER A 114 7.82 3.80 2.59
CA SER A 114 7.37 4.98 3.34
C SER A 114 8.43 5.59 4.26
N LEU A 115 9.60 4.94 4.37
CA LEU A 115 10.74 5.36 5.19
C LEU A 115 10.43 5.53 6.68
N VAL A 116 9.50 4.73 7.20
CA VAL A 116 9.10 4.72 8.62
C VAL A 116 8.96 3.29 9.13
N CYS A 117 9.07 3.08 10.45
CA CYS A 117 8.70 1.81 11.06
C CYS A 117 7.16 1.67 11.02
N ASP A 118 6.67 0.56 10.45
CA ASP A 118 5.25 0.25 10.34
C ASP A 118 4.99 -1.15 10.92
N SER A 119 3.72 -1.45 11.15
CA SER A 119 3.27 -2.77 11.59
C SER A 119 3.87 -3.86 10.71
N TRP A 120 4.48 -4.87 11.32
CA TRP A 120 5.20 -5.93 10.61
C TRP A 120 4.37 -6.61 9.50
N TYR A 121 3.05 -6.69 9.68
CA TYR A 121 2.14 -7.28 8.71
C TYR A 121 1.77 -6.38 7.53
N GLN A 122 2.10 -5.08 7.58
CA GLN A 122 1.93 -4.14 6.46
C GLN A 122 3.20 -4.02 5.60
N VAL A 123 4.31 -4.61 6.03
CA VAL A 123 5.59 -4.54 5.33
C VAL A 123 5.91 -5.88 4.68
N ASP A 124 6.30 -5.86 3.41
CA ASP A 124 6.93 -6.99 2.73
C ASP A 124 8.45 -6.81 2.80
N CYS A 125 9.06 -7.35 3.86
CA CYS A 125 10.49 -7.13 4.13
C CYS A 125 11.38 -7.56 2.95
N GLY A 126 11.06 -8.66 2.28
CA GLY A 126 11.83 -9.18 1.15
C GLY A 126 11.82 -8.25 -0.07
N LYS A 127 10.75 -7.48 -0.25
CA LYS A 127 10.63 -6.49 -1.34
C LYS A 127 11.26 -5.14 -1.02
N SER A 128 11.82 -4.95 0.18
CA SER A 128 12.42 -3.67 0.55
C SER A 128 13.46 -3.21 -0.48
N ILE A 129 14.31 -4.11 -0.97
CA ILE A 129 15.33 -3.79 -1.98
C ILE A 129 14.72 -3.11 -3.22
N ASP A 130 13.56 -3.57 -3.68
CA ASP A 130 12.89 -3.05 -4.87
C ASP A 130 12.43 -1.59 -4.69
N TYR A 131 12.22 -1.16 -3.43
CA TYR A 131 11.74 0.17 -3.08
C TYR A 131 12.84 1.15 -2.70
N GLU A 132 14.09 0.71 -2.54
CA GLU A 132 15.22 1.56 -2.13
C GLU A 132 15.36 2.77 -3.07
N ASN A 133 15.39 2.53 -4.38
CA ASN A 133 15.53 3.59 -5.37
C ASN A 133 14.32 4.51 -5.42
N PHE A 134 13.11 3.94 -5.33
CA PHE A 134 11.89 4.73 -5.31
C PHE A 134 11.90 5.72 -4.14
N ALA A 135 12.10 5.23 -2.92
CA ALA A 135 11.99 6.06 -1.73
C ALA A 135 13.21 6.98 -1.56
N ASN A 136 14.43 6.46 -1.69
CA ASN A 136 15.63 7.24 -1.41
C ASN A 136 15.94 8.31 -2.47
N SER A 137 15.56 8.11 -3.75
CA SER A 137 15.76 9.15 -4.78
C SER A 137 14.94 10.42 -4.57
N ARG A 138 13.89 10.35 -3.74
CA ARG A 138 13.07 11.51 -3.35
C ARG A 138 13.66 12.25 -2.16
N LEU A 139 14.54 11.60 -1.38
CA LEU A 139 15.27 12.25 -0.30
C LEU A 139 16.20 13.32 -0.88
N TYR A 140 16.31 14.44 -0.17
CA TYR A 140 17.16 15.58 -0.59
C TYR A 140 16.72 16.24 -1.90
N THR A 141 15.47 16.02 -2.32
CA THR A 141 14.83 16.71 -3.45
C THR A 141 13.58 17.44 -2.98
N ASN A 142 12.97 18.23 -3.88
CA ASN A 142 11.67 18.84 -3.65
C ASN A 142 10.49 17.93 -4.05
N GLN A 143 10.75 16.66 -4.37
CA GLN A 143 9.70 15.69 -4.69
C GLN A 143 9.02 15.21 -3.41
N PRO A 144 7.68 15.07 -3.38
CA PRO A 144 7.00 14.47 -2.25
C PRO A 144 7.33 12.97 -2.17
N LEU A 145 7.43 12.43 -0.95
CA LEU A 145 7.60 10.99 -0.74
C LEU A 145 6.34 10.21 -1.16
N PHE A 146 5.17 10.80 -0.87
CA PHE A 146 3.86 10.31 -1.28
C PHE A 146 3.41 11.11 -2.49
N ASP A 147 3.56 10.51 -3.68
CA ASP A 147 3.20 11.16 -4.93
C ASP A 147 1.70 11.51 -4.97
N THR A 148 1.35 12.59 -5.68
CA THR A 148 -0.04 12.96 -6.00
C THR A 148 -0.40 12.36 -7.36
N PRO A 149 -1.23 11.30 -7.42
CA PRO A 149 -1.62 10.71 -8.69
C PRO A 149 -2.55 11.63 -9.50
N PRO A 150 -2.70 11.40 -10.82
CA PRO A 150 -3.69 12.08 -11.65
C PRO A 150 -5.13 11.91 -11.14
N ALA A 151 -6.05 12.79 -11.56
CA ALA A 151 -7.43 12.80 -11.08
C ALA A 151 -8.24 11.54 -11.46
N ASP A 152 -7.85 10.83 -12.52
CA ASP A 152 -8.45 9.57 -12.97
C ASP A 152 -7.77 8.32 -12.38
N TYR A 153 -6.80 8.50 -11.48
CA TYR A 153 -6.15 7.41 -10.78
C TYR A 153 -7.12 6.68 -9.84
N VAL A 154 -7.05 5.35 -9.84
CA VAL A 154 -7.78 4.48 -8.92
C VAL A 154 -6.77 3.56 -8.25
N ALA A 155 -6.66 3.68 -6.92
CA ALA A 155 -5.72 2.87 -6.14
C ALA A 155 -6.14 1.39 -6.11
N PRO A 156 -5.19 0.44 -6.00
CA PRO A 156 -5.50 -0.98 -5.82
C PRO A 156 -6.46 -1.25 -4.65
N SER A 157 -6.32 -0.53 -3.55
CA SER A 157 -7.23 -0.63 -2.39
C SER A 157 -8.66 -0.23 -2.75
N GLN A 158 -8.84 0.81 -3.56
CA GLN A 158 -10.16 1.23 -4.04
C GLN A 158 -10.77 0.19 -5.00
N LEU A 159 -9.96 -0.43 -5.86
CA LEU A 159 -10.42 -1.51 -6.74
C LEU A 159 -10.95 -2.70 -5.93
N VAL A 160 -10.23 -3.10 -4.89
CA VAL A 160 -10.67 -4.20 -3.99
C VAL A 160 -12.00 -3.84 -3.32
N LEU A 161 -12.16 -2.61 -2.85
CA LEU A 161 -13.43 -2.16 -2.25
C LEU A 161 -14.58 -2.20 -3.26
N LEU A 162 -14.37 -1.72 -4.49
CA LEU A 162 -15.38 -1.76 -5.55
C LEU A 162 -15.75 -3.20 -5.94
N GLN A 163 -14.77 -4.10 -6.02
CA GLN A 163 -15.00 -5.52 -6.27
C GLN A 163 -15.80 -6.16 -5.15
N ASN A 164 -15.46 -5.90 -3.89
CA ASN A 164 -16.18 -6.41 -2.73
C ASN A 164 -17.64 -5.90 -2.73
N GLN A 165 -17.88 -4.63 -3.05
CA GLN A 165 -19.23 -4.09 -3.22
C GLN A 165 -19.99 -4.78 -4.35
N GLY A 166 -19.33 -5.05 -5.48
CA GLY A 166 -19.89 -5.81 -6.59
C GLY A 166 -20.27 -7.24 -6.17
N VAL A 167 -19.39 -7.95 -5.47
CA VAL A 167 -19.65 -9.30 -4.94
C VAL A 167 -20.81 -9.28 -3.95
N VAL A 168 -20.85 -8.32 -3.02
CA VAL A 168 -21.96 -8.18 -2.07
C VAL A 168 -23.29 -7.93 -2.79
N ALA A 169 -23.30 -7.07 -3.83
CA ALA A 169 -24.49 -6.82 -4.63
C ALA A 169 -24.95 -8.04 -5.44
N GLN A 170 -24.03 -8.92 -5.85
CA GLN A 170 -24.36 -10.20 -6.51
C GLN A 170 -24.89 -11.22 -5.49
N VAL A 171 -24.26 -11.34 -4.32
CA VAL A 171 -24.70 -12.25 -3.24
C VAL A 171 -26.07 -11.85 -2.70
N ALA A 172 -26.34 -10.55 -2.52
CA ALA A 172 -27.65 -10.05 -2.09
C ALA A 172 -28.78 -10.28 -3.11
N LYS A 173 -28.44 -10.55 -4.38
CA LYS A 173 -29.40 -10.88 -5.45
C LYS A 173 -29.67 -12.38 -5.59
N ILE A 174 -28.91 -13.26 -4.92
CA ILE A 174 -29.20 -14.69 -4.88
C ILE A 174 -30.32 -14.88 -3.84
N PRO A 175 -31.55 -15.28 -4.25
CA PRO A 175 -32.64 -15.48 -3.31
C PRO A 175 -32.26 -16.60 -2.32
N ALA A 176 -32.46 -16.34 -1.03
CA ALA A 176 -32.28 -17.34 0.02
C ALA A 176 -33.18 -18.55 -0.28
N ARG A 177 -32.59 -19.71 -0.55
CA ARG A 177 -33.35 -20.97 -0.56
C ARG A 177 -33.65 -21.31 0.90
N HIS A 178 -34.93 -21.17 1.26
CA HIS A 178 -35.51 -21.84 2.42
C HIS A 178 -35.83 -23.29 2.07
#